data_AF-A0A9D7C4B4-F1
#
_entry.id   AF-A0A9D7C4B4-F1
#
_cell.length_a   1.000
_cell.length_b   1.000
_cell.length_c   1.000
_cell.angle_alpha   90.00
_cell.angle_beta   90.00
_cell.angle_gamma   90.00
#
_symmetry.space_group_name_H-M   'P 1'
#
loop_
_entity.id
_entity.type
_entity.pdbx_description
1 polymer ?
#
loop_
_entity_poly.entity_id
_entity_poly.type
_entity_poly.pdbx_seq_one_letter_code
_entity_poly.pdbx_strand_id
1 'polypeptide(L)'
;MAIDTGFIKRFRKLNGLDYLIILLYNVAKDIVSYNTMASTFLDNTDKSVFKQALHKAMSKPAFVVFIDRIFKELLQSKLGIAKSKLKSKFKRIIIQDSTIIKLPQRLFEYYSGVRNQTTQVANARVQLAIDIVSDVFSLFQ
;
A
#
# COMPACT_ATOMS: atom_id res chain seq x y z
N MET A 1 -8.01 -14.32 -4.13
CA MET A 1 -7.61 -13.15 -3.32
C MET A 1 -8.45 -11.90 -3.57
N ALA A 2 -8.46 -11.29 -4.78
CA ALA A 2 -9.21 -10.04 -5.03
C ALA A 2 -10.75 -10.16 -4.87
N ILE A 3 -11.30 -11.35 -5.11
CA ILE A 3 -12.71 -11.67 -4.88
C ILE A 3 -12.94 -11.87 -3.38
N ASP A 4 -12.10 -12.67 -2.72
CA ASP A 4 -12.18 -12.99 -1.29
C ASP A 4 -12.10 -11.76 -0.39
N THR A 5 -11.28 -10.76 -0.76
CA THR A 5 -11.20 -9.48 -0.03
C THR A 5 -12.35 -8.53 -0.35
N GLY A 6 -13.27 -8.92 -1.23
CA GLY A 6 -14.41 -8.11 -1.65
C GLY A 6 -14.04 -6.91 -2.53
N PHE A 7 -12.78 -6.80 -2.97
CA PHE A 7 -12.32 -5.75 -3.88
C PHE A 7 -13.02 -5.87 -5.24
N ILE A 8 -13.06 -7.09 -5.79
CA ILE A 8 -13.79 -7.43 -7.02
C ILE A 8 -15.03 -8.24 -6.66
N LYS A 9 -16.20 -7.61 -6.78
CA LYS A 9 -17.50 -8.26 -6.52
C LYS A 9 -18.19 -8.79 -7.78
N ARG A 10 -17.82 -8.29 -8.96
CA ARG A 10 -18.40 -8.65 -10.25
C ARG A 10 -17.29 -8.72 -11.28
N PHE A 11 -17.45 -9.57 -12.29
CA PHE A 11 -16.56 -9.58 -13.43
C PHE A 11 -16.58 -8.22 -14.12
N ARG A 12 -15.41 -7.65 -14.39
CA ARG A 12 -15.23 -6.33 -15.01
C ARG A 12 -14.12 -6.41 -16.05
N LYS A 13 -13.96 -5.36 -16.84
CA LYS A 13 -12.85 -5.19 -17.79
C LYS A 13 -11.46 -5.36 -17.12
N LEU A 14 -11.35 -4.96 -15.86
CA LEU A 14 -10.12 -5.08 -15.06
C LEU A 14 -10.30 -6.13 -13.97
N ASN A 15 -9.34 -7.03 -13.85
CA ASN A 15 -9.23 -8.02 -12.80
C ASN A 15 -8.22 -7.60 -11.72
N GLY A 16 -8.03 -8.42 -10.68
CA GLY A 16 -7.16 -8.08 -9.55
C GLY A 16 -5.68 -7.96 -9.95
N LEU A 17 -5.24 -8.76 -10.91
CA LEU A 17 -3.89 -8.72 -11.45
C LEU A 17 -3.65 -7.41 -12.22
N ASP A 18 -4.62 -6.96 -13.02
CA ASP A 18 -4.51 -5.69 -13.74
C ASP A 18 -4.26 -4.52 -12.76
N TYR A 19 -5.00 -4.47 -11.64
CA TYR A 19 -4.79 -3.45 -10.61
C TYR A 19 -3.42 -3.54 -9.92
N LEU A 20 -2.90 -4.76 -9.74
CA LEU A 20 -1.55 -4.95 -9.20
C LEU A 20 -0.49 -4.47 -10.19
N ILE A 21 -0.63 -4.80 -11.47
CA ILE A 21 0.25 -4.34 -12.54
C ILE A 21 0.26 -2.81 -12.63
N ILE A 22 -0.93 -2.19 -12.61
CA ILE A 22 -1.08 -0.72 -12.58
C ILE A 22 -0.28 -0.13 -11.40
N LEU A 23 -0.40 -0.71 -10.21
CA LEU A 23 0.34 -0.24 -9.04
C LEU A 23 1.85 -0.39 -9.26
N LEU A 24 2.32 -1.59 -9.62
CA LEU A 24 3.74 -1.93 -9.74
C LEU A 24 4.48 -1.08 -10.78
N TYR A 25 3.87 -0.82 -11.94
CA TYR A 25 4.48 0.06 -12.96
C TYR A 25 4.67 1.50 -12.51
N ASN A 26 3.98 1.92 -11.45
CA ASN A 26 4.02 3.28 -10.95
C ASN A 26 4.79 3.42 -9.63
N VAL A 27 5.20 2.31 -8.97
CA VAL A 27 5.97 2.36 -7.71
C VAL A 27 7.31 3.08 -7.88
N ALA A 28 7.98 2.91 -9.02
CA ALA A 28 9.31 3.46 -9.28
C ALA A 28 9.30 4.82 -9.98
N LYS A 29 8.13 5.45 -10.16
CA LYS A 29 8.01 6.73 -10.87
C LYS A 29 8.03 7.89 -9.89
N ASP A 30 8.74 8.96 -10.25
CA ASP A 30 8.83 10.18 -9.43
C ASP A 30 7.48 10.89 -9.26
N ILE A 31 6.62 10.81 -10.28
CA ILE A 31 5.31 11.46 -10.30
C ILE A 31 4.22 10.44 -10.55
N VAL A 32 3.48 10.11 -9.49
CA VAL A 32 2.39 9.14 -9.52
C VAL A 32 1.05 9.85 -9.41
N SER A 33 0.17 9.61 -10.38
CA SER A 33 -1.20 10.10 -10.41
C SER A 33 -2.10 9.09 -11.12
N TYR A 34 -3.41 9.16 -10.93
CA TYR A 34 -4.32 8.29 -11.67
C TYR A 34 -4.29 8.52 -13.19
N ASN A 35 -3.87 9.71 -13.65
CA ASN A 35 -3.60 9.96 -15.07
C ASN A 35 -2.40 9.16 -15.55
N THR A 36 -1.26 9.32 -14.87
CA THR A 36 -0.02 8.65 -15.25
C THR A 36 -0.15 7.13 -15.10
N MET A 37 -0.88 6.65 -14.10
CA MET A 37 -1.22 5.23 -13.96
C MET A 37 -2.02 4.70 -15.15
N ALA A 38 -3.06 5.40 -15.57
CA ALA A 38 -3.90 5.01 -16.70
C ALA A 38 -3.11 4.99 -18.03
N SER A 39 -2.30 6.01 -18.27
CA SER A 39 -1.42 6.08 -19.45
C SER A 39 -0.39 4.96 -19.45
N THR A 40 0.34 4.78 -18.34
CA THR A 40 1.35 3.72 -18.23
C THR A 40 0.76 2.33 -18.44
N PHE A 41 -0.46 2.10 -17.93
CA PHE A 41 -1.14 0.82 -18.12
C PHE A 41 -1.51 0.57 -19.59
N LEU A 42 -1.96 1.60 -20.30
CA LEU A 42 -2.25 1.53 -21.73
C LEU A 42 -0.97 1.26 -22.54
N ASP A 43 0.14 1.88 -22.17
CA ASP A 43 1.41 1.72 -22.90
C ASP A 43 2.03 0.31 -22.73
N ASN A 44 1.71 -0.37 -21.62
CA ASN A 44 2.31 -1.65 -21.26
C ASN A 44 1.36 -2.84 -21.39
N THR A 45 0.08 -2.63 -21.71
CA THR A 45 -0.94 -3.68 -21.82
C THR A 45 -1.97 -3.37 -22.91
N ASP A 46 -2.63 -4.39 -23.45
CA ASP A 46 -3.72 -4.22 -24.44
C ASP A 46 -5.03 -3.68 -23.84
N LYS A 47 -5.02 -3.25 -22.57
CA LYS A 47 -6.20 -2.78 -21.85
C LYS A 47 -6.09 -1.30 -21.53
N SER A 48 -7.20 -0.60 -21.73
CA SER A 48 -7.35 0.79 -21.33
C SER A 48 -8.23 0.96 -20.10
N VAL A 49 -7.88 1.93 -19.26
CA VAL A 49 -8.65 2.35 -18.08
C VAL A 49 -8.68 3.86 -17.95
N PHE A 50 -9.80 4.41 -17.49
CA PHE A 50 -9.91 5.83 -17.20
C PHE A 50 -9.44 6.15 -15.78
N LYS A 51 -8.82 7.32 -15.58
CA LYS A 51 -8.39 7.83 -14.27
C LYS A 51 -9.49 7.77 -13.21
N GLN A 52 -10.73 8.09 -13.59
CA GLN A 52 -11.88 8.11 -12.68
C GLN A 52 -12.25 6.70 -12.21
N ALA A 53 -12.10 5.70 -13.11
CA ALA A 53 -12.33 4.31 -12.77
C ALA A 53 -11.26 3.77 -11.82
N LEU A 54 -9.99 4.17 -12.00
CA LEU A 54 -8.91 3.86 -11.06
C LEU A 54 -9.19 4.47 -9.69
N HIS A 55 -9.43 5.78 -9.63
CA HIS A 55 -9.75 6.47 -8.37
C HIS A 55 -10.93 5.81 -7.65
N LYS A 56 -12.04 5.54 -8.35
CA LYS A 56 -13.22 4.89 -7.75
C LYS A 56 -12.94 3.49 -7.22
N ALA A 57 -12.01 2.76 -7.82
CA ALA A 57 -11.66 1.40 -7.41
C ALA A 57 -10.64 1.39 -6.26
N MET A 58 -9.56 2.14 -6.40
CA MET A 58 -8.40 2.12 -5.49
C MET A 58 -8.65 2.91 -4.20
N SER A 59 -9.54 3.90 -4.20
CA SER A 59 -9.92 4.62 -2.97
C SER A 59 -10.83 3.81 -2.03
N LYS A 60 -11.18 2.56 -2.38
CA LYS A 60 -12.01 1.71 -1.53
C LYS A 60 -11.17 1.05 -0.43
N PRO A 61 -11.70 0.91 0.80
CA PRO A 61 -11.03 0.16 1.86
C PRO A 61 -10.66 -1.28 1.45
N ALA A 62 -11.53 -1.93 0.66
CA ALA A 62 -11.28 -3.28 0.14
C ALA A 62 -10.02 -3.39 -0.75
N PHE A 63 -9.61 -2.30 -1.41
CA PHE A 63 -8.36 -2.28 -2.16
C PHE A 63 -7.15 -2.35 -1.23
N VAL A 64 -7.17 -1.62 -0.12
CA VAL A 64 -6.10 -1.68 0.90
C VAL A 64 -6.01 -3.09 1.49
N VAL A 65 -7.14 -3.71 1.83
CA VAL A 65 -7.18 -5.10 2.32
C VAL A 65 -6.64 -6.09 1.28
N PHE A 66 -6.94 -5.87 0.01
CA PHE A 66 -6.39 -6.66 -1.09
C PHE A 66 -4.86 -6.57 -1.17
N ILE A 67 -4.31 -5.36 -1.13
CA ILE A 67 -2.85 -5.14 -1.17
C ILE A 67 -2.17 -5.67 0.10
N ASP A 68 -2.74 -5.46 1.28
CA ASP A 68 -2.23 -6.00 2.55
C ASP A 68 -2.11 -7.53 2.52
N ARG A 69 -3.12 -8.21 1.98
CA ARG A 69 -3.10 -9.67 1.85
C ARG A 69 -2.03 -10.17 0.86
N ILE A 70 -1.86 -9.49 -0.28
CA ILE A 70 -0.77 -9.80 -1.23
C ILE A 70 0.58 -9.63 -0.54
N PHE A 71 0.77 -8.51 0.16
CA PHE A 71 2.03 -8.19 0.82
C PHE A 71 2.37 -9.22 1.89
N LYS A 72 1.39 -9.63 2.71
CA LYS A 72 1.55 -10.69 3.72
C LYS A 72 2.00 -12.02 3.11
N GLU A 73 1.34 -12.48 2.04
CA GLU A 73 1.73 -13.73 1.38
C GLU A 73 3.13 -13.64 0.74
N LEU A 74 3.45 -12.51 0.10
CA LEU A 74 4.79 -12.28 -0.45
C LEU A 74 5.86 -12.29 0.64
N LEU A 75 5.62 -11.60 1.75
CA LEU A 75 6.54 -11.51 2.88
C LEU A 75 6.80 -12.88 3.50
N GLN A 76 5.74 -13.67 3.72
CA GLN A 76 5.84 -15.05 4.21
C GLN A 76 6.65 -15.93 3.25
N SER A 77 6.42 -15.80 1.95
CA SER A 77 7.15 -16.57 0.93
C SER A 77 8.64 -16.18 0.82
N LYS A 78 8.97 -14.89 0.97
CA LYS A 78 10.32 -14.36 0.79
C LYS A 78 11.18 -14.46 2.03
N LEU A 79 10.62 -14.17 3.21
CA LEU A 79 11.37 -14.15 4.46
C LEU A 79 11.45 -15.54 5.11
N GLY A 80 10.57 -16.48 4.75
CA GLY A 80 10.58 -17.84 5.32
C GLY A 80 10.39 -17.88 6.84
N ILE A 81 10.00 -16.75 7.46
CA ILE A 81 9.87 -16.57 8.91
C ILE A 81 8.83 -17.53 9.49
N ALA A 82 7.81 -17.88 8.70
CA ALA A 82 6.80 -18.89 9.06
C ALA A 82 7.37 -20.26 9.46
N LYS A 83 8.64 -20.59 9.13
CA LYS A 83 9.25 -21.90 9.43
C LYS A 83 10.30 -21.86 10.55
N SER A 84 10.83 -20.71 10.93
CA SER A 84 11.81 -20.62 12.01
C SER A 84 11.11 -20.18 13.29
N LYS A 85 10.82 -21.15 14.18
CA LYS A 85 10.54 -20.82 15.59
C LYS A 85 11.80 -20.19 16.16
N LEU A 86 11.91 -18.87 16.06
CA LEU A 86 12.98 -18.10 16.67
C LEU A 86 12.94 -18.42 18.18
N LYS A 87 13.92 -19.18 18.68
CA LYS A 87 14.01 -19.49 20.11
C LYS A 87 14.39 -18.21 20.85
N SER A 88 13.38 -17.45 21.23
CA SER A 88 13.52 -16.21 21.99
C SER A 88 13.04 -16.41 23.43
N LYS A 89 13.73 -15.78 24.38
CA LYS A 89 13.22 -15.62 25.76
C LYS A 89 12.09 -14.59 25.84
N PHE A 90 11.96 -13.73 24.83
CA PHE A 90 10.94 -12.70 24.76
C PHE A 90 9.65 -13.26 24.15
N LYS A 91 8.53 -12.98 24.81
CA LYS A 91 7.19 -13.39 24.35
C LYS A 91 6.77 -12.71 23.04
N ARG A 92 7.37 -11.56 22.71
CA ARG A 92 7.03 -10.73 21.55
C ARG A 92 8.24 -9.92 21.12
N ILE A 93 8.52 -9.87 19.81
CA ILE A 93 9.56 -9.02 19.22
C ILE A 93 8.93 -8.30 18.04
N ILE A 94 8.85 -6.98 18.10
CA ILE A 94 8.29 -6.14 17.03
C ILE A 94 9.44 -5.37 16.38
N ILE A 95 9.67 -5.60 15.10
CA ILE A 95 10.51 -4.73 14.26
C ILE A 95 9.61 -3.65 13.70
N GLN A 96 10.01 -2.40 13.87
CA GLN A 96 9.31 -1.26 13.29
C GLN A 96 10.24 -0.48 12.37
N ASP A 97 9.72 -0.07 11.24
CA ASP A 97 10.35 0.88 10.34
C ASP A 97 9.36 2.00 10.01
N SER A 98 9.83 3.22 9.79
CA SER A 98 8.95 4.33 9.46
C SER A 98 9.62 5.33 8.53
N THR A 99 8.88 5.74 7.51
CA THR A 99 9.30 6.78 6.56
C THR A 99 8.36 7.97 6.67
N ILE A 100 8.91 9.18 6.71
CA ILE A 100 8.13 10.43 6.71
C ILE A 100 8.27 11.10 5.34
N ILE A 101 7.13 11.40 4.73
CA ILE A 101 7.02 12.07 3.44
C ILE A 101 6.48 13.48 3.69
N LYS A 102 7.26 14.50 3.29
CA LYS A 102 6.79 15.89 3.31
C LYS A 102 5.72 16.08 2.24
N LEU A 103 4.61 16.70 2.64
CA LEU A 103 3.48 16.98 1.77
C LEU A 103 3.34 18.50 1.52
N PRO A 104 2.67 18.89 0.42
CA PRO A 104 2.30 20.28 0.20
C PRO A 104 1.51 20.86 1.37
N GLN A 105 1.81 22.11 1.76
CA GLN A 105 1.22 22.77 2.93
C GLN A 105 -0.31 22.82 2.89
N ARG A 106 -0.92 22.90 1.70
CA ARG A 106 -2.38 22.85 1.51
C ARG A 106 -3.06 21.59 2.06
N LEU A 107 -2.30 20.53 2.33
CA LEU A 107 -2.80 19.28 2.89
C LEU A 107 -2.67 19.21 4.41
N PHE A 108 -2.21 20.27 5.07
CA PHE A 108 -1.95 20.30 6.51
C PHE A 108 -3.18 19.94 7.35
N GLU A 109 -4.38 20.37 6.93
CA GLU A 109 -5.63 20.03 7.62
C GLU A 109 -5.90 18.52 7.70
N TYR A 110 -5.43 17.76 6.71
CA TYR A 110 -5.61 16.31 6.62
C TYR A 110 -4.39 15.53 7.15
N TYR A 111 -3.20 16.11 7.01
CA TYR A 111 -1.92 15.49 7.31
C TYR A 111 -1.05 16.43 8.16
N SER A 112 -1.54 16.76 9.35
CA SER A 112 -0.85 17.67 10.26
C SER A 112 0.47 17.05 10.72
N GLY A 113 1.58 17.71 10.40
CA GLY A 113 2.90 17.38 10.92
C GLY A 113 3.25 18.25 12.12
N VAL A 114 4.51 18.70 12.17
CA VAL A 114 4.97 19.61 13.22
C VAL A 114 4.32 20.98 13.02
N ARG A 115 3.70 21.49 14.08
CA ARG A 115 3.16 22.85 14.18
C ARG A 115 3.87 23.58 15.31
N ASN A 116 4.58 24.66 14.99
CA ASN A 116 5.06 25.61 15.98
C ASN A 116 4.57 27.02 15.62
N GLN A 117 4.98 28.04 16.37
CA GLN A 117 4.53 29.41 16.17
C GLN A 117 4.96 30.00 14.80
N THR A 118 5.94 29.41 14.13
CA THR A 118 6.58 29.98 12.93
C THR A 118 6.42 29.11 11.67
N THR A 119 6.17 27.82 11.82
CA THR A 119 6.17 26.83 10.74
C THR A 119 5.06 25.81 10.91
N GLN A 120 4.38 25.54 9.81
CA GLN A 120 3.40 24.46 9.66
C GLN A 120 3.89 23.54 8.55
N VAL A 121 4.16 22.28 8.88
CA VAL A 121 4.59 21.28 7.90
C VAL A 121 3.54 20.20 7.79
N ALA A 122 3.10 19.90 6.58
CA ALA A 122 2.23 18.75 6.32
C ALA A 122 3.11 17.51 6.07
N ASN A 123 2.85 16.41 6.77
CA ASN A 123 3.65 15.18 6.66
C ASN A 123 2.73 13.96 6.62
N ALA A 124 3.00 13.03 5.70
CA ALA A 124 2.49 11.66 5.79
C ALA A 124 3.56 10.78 6.43
N ARG A 125 3.15 9.88 7.32
CA ARG A 125 4.04 8.85 7.86
C ARG A 125 3.58 7.50 7.33
N VAL A 126 4.51 6.74 6.79
CA VAL A 126 4.26 5.35 6.39
C VAL A 126 5.01 4.47 7.39
N GLN A 127 4.28 3.67 8.15
CA GLN A 127 4.84 2.83 9.21
C GLN A 127 4.65 1.35 8.92
N LEU A 128 5.73 0.60 9.10
CA LEU A 128 5.79 -0.85 8.98
C LEU A 128 6.04 -1.45 10.35
N ALA A 129 5.30 -2.48 10.73
CA ALA A 129 5.61 -3.27 11.90
C ALA A 129 5.48 -4.77 11.63
N ILE A 130 6.45 -5.54 12.12
CA ILE A 130 6.50 -6.99 11.97
C ILE A 130 6.71 -7.59 13.35
N ASP A 131 5.76 -8.41 13.78
CA ASP A 131 5.96 -9.27 14.94
C ASP A 131 6.64 -10.57 14.49
N ILE A 132 7.93 -10.72 14.79
CA ILE A 132 8.71 -11.87 14.34
C ILE A 132 8.32 -13.15 15.09
N VAL A 133 7.78 -13.04 16.30
CA VAL A 133 7.46 -14.22 17.14
C VAL A 133 6.12 -14.82 16.71
N SER A 134 5.15 -13.98 16.39
CA SER A 134 3.83 -14.42 15.90
C SER A 134 3.70 -14.43 14.37
N ASP A 135 4.71 -13.96 13.64
CA ASP A 135 4.72 -13.79 12.18
C ASP A 135 3.56 -12.90 11.68
N VAL A 136 3.17 -11.92 12.50
CA VAL A 136 2.07 -11.00 12.19
C VAL A 136 2.62 -9.68 11.68
N PHE A 137 2.30 -9.40 10.42
CA PHE A 137 2.55 -8.12 9.78
C PHE A 137 1.42 -7.11 10.07
N SER A 138 1.80 -5.89 10.44
CA SER A 138 0.89 -4.76 10.63
C SER A 138 1.44 -3.53 9.94
N LEU A 139 0.73 -3.03 8.94
CA LEU A 139 0.98 -1.69 8.39
C LEU A 139 0.24 -0.67 9.27
N PHE A 140 0.94 0.34 9.76
CA PHE A 140 0.35 1.45 10.52
C PHE A 140 0.27 2.69 9.63
N GLN A 141 -0.85 3.42 9.80
CA GLN A 141 -1.28 4.53 8.95
C GLN A 141 -0.49 5.82 9.18
#